data_AF-E6UI80-F1
#
_entry.id   AF-E6UI80-F1
#
_cell.length_a   1.000
_cell.length_b   1.000
_cell.length_c   1.000
_cell.angle_alpha   90.00
_cell.angle_beta   90.00
_cell.angle_gamma   90.00
#
_symmetry.space_group_name_H-M   'P 1'
#
loop_
_entity.id
_entity.type
_entity.pdbx_description
1 polymer ?
#
loop_
_entity_poly.entity_id
_entity_poly.type
_entity_poly.pdbx_seq_one_letter_code
_entity_poly.pdbx_strand_id
1 'polypeptide(L)'
;MGRSLNINHVLNADKLTKAQFKKQFTDMMKAKGYTSAKEEDAELCYELVFSADRKWVTILFEDDTEAKNKASAFARDLGMQVLSVELVDSDFAELTLFGLNGAPVDTMFLGEPYFDEVPEPSPLKWQTMLGIDWAKVEEIQQGDHTFAEDALCEFGEVIGCENILADYYCVSGNAERLFFKRAGKKKLTLDSAYKQIFGEKLIPIGFKYIGGRSFVRVINNEIIQTVSFIKETTMRGYFFSDGSDVRYNIYYGVSSIYSNNLLIKPDSCCSGFETLCHCYISNYCIYGRNDEYLRQIKEFYFKSYEQKSLLQSMSNALNVFEKIVLPLFDKSLDLESTLYYFDNISVPSFSRALYLKLDDPKAFFEKIKERKIQELEYSIQNGLNQKVPEKYDEYIEKIEKRITDYLSFIDETKKDKNEYNNKRERLSNNRECNLEIIKQQINR
;
A
#
# COMPACT_ATOMS: atom_id res chain seq x y z
N MET A 1 -0.83 4.75 -13.54
CA MET A 1 0.42 5.24 -12.91
C MET A 1 1.37 4.08 -12.94
N GLY A 2 2.51 4.25 -13.60
CA GLY A 2 3.58 3.24 -13.61
C GLY A 2 4.11 2.98 -12.21
N ARG A 3 4.65 1.78 -12.00
CA ARG A 3 5.20 1.37 -10.72
C ARG A 3 6.63 1.88 -10.63
N SER A 4 7.02 2.47 -9.50
CA SER A 4 8.42 2.69 -9.15
C SER A 4 8.80 1.75 -8.02
N LEU A 5 10.02 1.21 -8.06
CA LEU A 5 10.45 0.15 -7.15
C LEU A 5 11.97 0.04 -7.09
N ASN A 6 12.53 -0.01 -5.88
CA ASN A 6 13.97 -0.12 -5.66
C ASN A 6 14.33 -1.38 -4.86
N ILE A 7 15.13 -2.28 -5.42
CA ILE A 7 15.37 -3.60 -4.82
C ILE A 7 16.84 -4.01 -4.89
N ASN A 8 17.27 -4.77 -3.88
CA ASN A 8 18.58 -5.41 -3.87
C ASN A 8 18.46 -6.94 -3.95
N HIS A 9 19.15 -7.55 -4.91
CA HIS A 9 19.27 -8.99 -5.06
C HIS A 9 20.71 -9.42 -4.77
N VAL A 10 20.89 -10.22 -3.72
CA VAL A 10 22.19 -10.78 -3.36
C VAL A 10 22.40 -12.11 -4.07
N LEU A 11 23.51 -12.24 -4.79
CA LEU A 11 23.92 -13.50 -5.39
C LEU A 11 24.52 -14.41 -4.31
N ASN A 12 23.73 -15.37 -3.86
CA ASN A 12 24.10 -16.42 -2.92
C ASN A 12 24.74 -17.60 -3.68
N ALA A 13 25.90 -17.35 -4.31
CA ALA A 13 26.58 -18.31 -5.18
C ALA A 13 26.87 -19.66 -4.49
N ASP A 14 27.20 -19.65 -3.20
CA ASP A 14 27.46 -20.83 -2.38
C ASP A 14 26.17 -21.58 -1.96
N LYS A 15 24.99 -21.07 -2.36
CA LYS A 15 23.67 -21.62 -2.04
C LYS A 15 23.48 -21.89 -0.55
N LEU A 16 23.91 -20.94 0.29
CA LEU A 16 23.70 -20.99 1.73
C LEU A 16 22.24 -21.30 2.06
N THR A 17 22.01 -22.16 3.04
CA THR A 17 20.67 -22.42 3.55
C THR A 17 20.05 -21.15 4.13
N LYS A 18 18.71 -21.09 4.20
CA LYS A 18 18.00 -19.96 4.83
C LYS A 18 18.55 -19.63 6.22
N ALA A 19 18.83 -20.65 7.04
CA ALA A 19 19.40 -20.47 8.38
C ALA A 19 20.82 -19.89 8.37
N GLN A 20 21.69 -20.35 7.46
CA GLN A 20 23.06 -19.83 7.33
C GLN A 20 23.06 -18.38 6.86
N PHE A 21 22.30 -18.05 5.82
CA PHE A 21 22.21 -16.68 5.31
C PHE A 21 21.62 -15.74 6.37
N LYS A 22 20.53 -16.15 7.05
CA LYS A 22 19.94 -15.36 8.16
C LYS A 22 20.94 -15.10 9.27
N LYS A 23 21.77 -16.08 9.62
CA LYS A 23 22.83 -15.91 10.63
C LYS A 23 23.85 -14.88 10.16
N GLN A 24 24.37 -15.01 8.94
CA GLN A 24 25.33 -14.08 8.35
C GLN A 24 24.78 -12.64 8.28
N PHE A 25 23.53 -12.49 7.81
CA PHE A 25 22.85 -11.20 7.77
C PHE A 25 22.66 -10.60 9.18
N THR A 26 22.30 -11.43 10.15
CA THR A 26 22.16 -11.00 11.55
C THR A 26 23.50 -10.57 12.14
N ASP A 27 24.58 -11.27 11.84
CA ASP A 27 25.92 -10.94 12.31
C ASP A 27 26.46 -9.65 11.65
N MET A 28 26.15 -9.42 10.37
CA MET A 28 26.36 -8.14 9.70
C MET A 28 25.65 -7.00 10.44
N MET A 29 24.38 -7.19 10.81
CA MET A 29 23.61 -6.18 11.55
C MET A 29 24.18 -5.94 12.95
N LYS A 30 24.67 -6.98 13.63
CA LYS A 30 25.39 -6.85 14.92
C LYS A 30 26.65 -6.01 14.80
N ALA A 31 27.46 -6.24 13.76
CA ALA A 31 28.65 -5.43 13.51
C ALA A 31 28.32 -3.93 13.30
N LYS A 32 27.12 -3.64 12.78
CA LYS A 32 26.57 -2.28 12.63
C LYS A 32 25.92 -1.73 13.91
N GLY A 33 26.04 -2.42 15.04
CA GLY A 33 25.52 -1.98 16.33
C GLY A 33 24.03 -2.28 16.57
N TYR A 34 23.45 -3.22 15.82
CA TYR A 34 22.07 -3.68 16.03
C TYR A 34 22.01 -5.02 16.78
N THR A 35 20.85 -5.33 17.35
CA THR A 35 20.53 -6.66 17.89
C THR A 35 19.17 -7.09 17.37
N SER A 36 18.92 -8.38 17.33
CA SER A 36 17.62 -8.92 16.98
C SER A 36 16.55 -8.40 17.94
N ALA A 37 15.38 -8.07 17.39
CA ALA A 37 14.24 -7.53 18.11
C ALA A 37 12.98 -8.35 17.81
N LYS A 38 11.93 -8.09 18.58
CA LYS A 38 10.56 -8.39 18.17
C LYS A 38 10.08 -7.30 17.22
N GLU A 39 9.09 -7.57 16.39
CA GLU A 39 8.50 -6.60 15.47
C GLU A 39 8.15 -5.26 16.15
N GLU A 40 7.50 -5.32 17.32
CA GLU A 40 7.09 -4.13 18.07
C GLU A 40 8.26 -3.26 18.53
N ASP A 41 9.38 -3.88 18.86
CA ASP A 41 10.59 -3.22 19.35
C ASP A 41 11.55 -2.80 18.22
N ALA A 42 11.21 -3.12 16.96
CA ALA A 42 12.11 -2.99 15.84
C ALA A 42 12.23 -1.52 15.40
N GLU A 43 13.46 -1.11 15.09
CA GLU A 43 13.76 0.14 14.39
C GLU A 43 13.95 -0.11 12.88
N LEU A 44 14.34 -1.34 12.51
CA LEU A 44 14.53 -1.78 11.14
C LEU A 44 13.88 -3.16 10.95
N CYS A 45 13.22 -3.33 9.82
CA CYS A 45 12.70 -4.62 9.36
C CYS A 45 13.25 -4.90 7.97
N TYR A 46 13.79 -6.10 7.79
CA TYR A 46 14.21 -6.62 6.49
C TYR A 46 13.42 -7.89 6.19
N GLU A 47 12.96 -8.04 4.96
CA GLU A 47 12.32 -9.25 4.46
C GLU A 47 13.26 -9.90 3.44
N LEU A 48 13.68 -11.14 3.74
CA LEU A 48 14.59 -11.92 2.91
C LEU A 48 13.79 -12.91 2.07
N VAL A 49 13.73 -12.71 0.76
CA VAL A 49 13.02 -13.59 -0.17
C VAL A 49 14.03 -14.46 -0.92
N PHE A 50 13.93 -15.77 -0.73
CA PHE A 50 14.85 -16.73 -1.34
C PHE A 50 14.27 -17.23 -2.67
N SER A 51 15.10 -17.29 -3.73
CA SER A 51 14.75 -18.05 -4.92
C SER A 51 14.61 -19.54 -4.60
N ALA A 52 13.85 -20.27 -5.41
CA ALA A 52 13.56 -21.69 -5.25
C ALA A 52 14.85 -22.53 -5.21
N ASP A 53 15.84 -22.15 -6.02
CA ASP A 53 17.16 -22.78 -6.08
C ASP A 53 18.18 -22.21 -5.07
N ARG A 54 17.77 -21.16 -4.33
CA ARG A 54 18.56 -20.36 -3.36
C ARG A 54 19.77 -19.64 -3.95
N LYS A 55 19.88 -19.53 -5.27
CA LYS A 55 20.94 -18.74 -5.94
C LYS A 55 20.80 -17.25 -5.61
N TRP A 56 19.57 -16.77 -5.42
CA TRP A 56 19.29 -15.37 -5.13
C TRP A 56 18.60 -15.19 -3.79
N VAL A 57 18.99 -14.13 -3.08
CA VAL A 57 18.27 -13.62 -1.91
C VAL A 57 17.93 -12.16 -2.15
N THR A 58 16.65 -11.89 -2.37
CA THR A 58 16.14 -10.52 -2.49
C THR A 58 15.95 -9.93 -1.09
N ILE A 59 16.56 -8.76 -0.84
CA ILE A 59 16.46 -8.04 0.42
C ILE A 59 15.50 -6.88 0.23
N LEU A 60 14.35 -6.97 0.90
CA LEU A 60 13.31 -5.94 0.91
C LEU A 60 13.32 -5.22 2.26
N PHE A 61 13.05 -3.92 2.26
CA PHE A 61 12.89 -3.09 3.45
C PHE A 61 11.95 -1.93 3.13
N GLU A 62 11.43 -1.29 4.17
CA GLU A 62 10.33 -0.34 4.08
C GLU A 62 10.64 0.92 3.24
N ASP A 63 11.83 1.50 3.42
CA ASP A 63 12.28 2.69 2.71
C ASP A 63 13.23 2.29 1.58
N ASP A 64 12.64 1.92 0.44
CA ASP A 64 13.36 1.42 -0.72
C ASP A 64 14.15 2.51 -1.46
N THR A 65 13.90 3.79 -1.19
CA THR A 65 14.69 4.92 -1.74
C THR A 65 16.17 4.84 -1.36
N GLU A 66 16.50 4.15 -0.26
CA GLU A 66 17.88 3.91 0.14
C GLU A 66 18.50 2.64 -0.50
N ALA A 67 17.82 1.93 -1.40
CA ALA A 67 18.29 0.63 -1.86
C ALA A 67 19.65 0.66 -2.55
N LYS A 68 19.85 1.59 -3.49
CA LYS A 68 21.14 1.79 -4.17
C LYS A 68 22.26 2.10 -3.18
N ASN A 69 21.98 2.93 -2.18
CA ASN A 69 22.93 3.27 -1.12
C ASN A 69 23.27 2.07 -0.23
N LYS A 70 22.31 1.19 0.03
CA LYS A 70 22.52 -0.03 0.83
C LYS A 70 23.16 -1.16 0.03
N ALA A 71 23.01 -1.20 -1.29
CA ALA A 71 23.57 -2.24 -2.17
C ALA A 71 25.08 -2.43 -1.96
N SER A 72 25.83 -1.32 -1.98
CA SER A 72 27.27 -1.31 -1.69
C SER A 72 27.60 -1.90 -0.32
N ALA A 73 26.84 -1.51 0.72
CA ALA A 73 27.05 -2.01 2.07
C ALA A 73 26.71 -3.50 2.20
N PHE A 74 25.62 -3.96 1.58
CA PHE A 74 25.28 -5.39 1.56
C PHE A 74 26.36 -6.20 0.86
N ALA A 75 26.83 -5.74 -0.30
CA ALA A 75 27.86 -6.45 -1.05
C ALA A 75 29.16 -6.58 -0.24
N ARG A 76 29.65 -5.48 0.32
CA ARG A 76 30.86 -5.46 1.16
C ARG A 76 30.71 -6.29 2.44
N ASP A 77 29.62 -6.08 3.18
CA ASP A 77 29.51 -6.59 4.55
C ASP A 77 29.02 -8.05 4.58
N LEU A 78 28.32 -8.51 3.54
CA LEU A 78 28.04 -9.94 3.32
C LEU A 78 29.19 -10.63 2.58
N GLY A 79 30.07 -9.87 1.90
CA GLY A 79 31.11 -10.43 1.03
C GLY A 79 30.51 -11.17 -0.16
N MET A 80 29.45 -10.61 -0.75
CA MET A 80 28.67 -11.21 -1.84
C MET A 80 28.43 -10.18 -2.95
N GLN A 81 28.18 -10.65 -4.17
CA GLN A 81 27.79 -9.74 -5.26
C GLN A 81 26.33 -9.33 -5.07
N VAL A 82 26.02 -8.08 -5.44
CA VAL A 82 24.66 -7.54 -5.33
C VAL A 82 24.27 -6.90 -6.65
N LEU A 83 23.07 -7.23 -7.12
CA LEU A 83 22.38 -6.53 -8.20
C LEU A 83 21.36 -5.58 -7.57
N SER A 84 21.53 -4.28 -7.75
CA SER A 84 20.53 -3.27 -7.41
C SER A 84 19.67 -2.99 -8.63
N VAL A 85 18.36 -3.00 -8.46
CA VAL A 85 17.37 -2.66 -9.49
C VAL A 85 16.63 -1.42 -9.04
N GLU A 86 16.58 -0.41 -9.91
CA GLU A 86 15.83 0.84 -9.73
C GLU A 86 14.87 0.97 -10.91
N LEU A 87 13.61 0.58 -10.70
CA LEU A 87 12.51 0.81 -11.63
C LEU A 87 12.03 2.26 -11.40
N VAL A 88 12.36 3.15 -12.33
CA VAL A 88 12.07 4.59 -12.19
C VAL A 88 10.60 4.84 -12.42
N ASP A 89 10.06 4.28 -13.50
CA ASP A 89 8.66 4.27 -13.88
C ASP A 89 8.40 3.10 -14.86
N SER A 90 7.32 3.20 -15.63
CA SER A 90 6.96 2.19 -16.64
C SER A 90 7.89 2.17 -17.85
N ASP A 91 8.74 3.19 -18.03
CA ASP A 91 9.46 3.40 -19.29
C ASP A 91 10.85 2.75 -19.23
N PHE A 92 11.53 2.78 -18.07
CA PHE A 92 12.82 2.10 -17.92
C PHE A 92 13.19 1.68 -16.48
N ALA A 93 14.16 0.77 -16.41
CA ALA A 93 14.82 0.32 -15.18
C ALA A 93 16.35 0.46 -15.29
N GLU A 94 16.98 0.91 -14.21
CA GLU A 94 18.42 0.92 -14.02
C GLU A 94 18.87 -0.28 -13.19
N LEU A 95 19.85 -1.04 -13.70
CA LEU A 95 20.42 -2.20 -13.03
C LEU A 95 21.89 -1.95 -12.76
N THR A 96 22.31 -1.93 -11.49
CA THR A 96 23.71 -1.72 -11.09
C THR A 96 24.27 -2.96 -10.40
N LEU A 97 25.42 -3.45 -10.89
CA LEU A 97 26.18 -4.54 -10.28
C LEU A 97 27.18 -4.00 -9.26
N PHE A 98 27.21 -4.63 -8.09
CA PHE A 98 28.19 -4.39 -7.03
C PHE A 98 29.05 -5.62 -6.81
N GLY A 99 30.37 -5.41 -6.76
CA GLY A 99 31.35 -6.45 -6.46
C GLY A 99 31.47 -6.74 -4.96
N LEU A 100 32.25 -7.75 -4.61
CA LEU A 100 32.40 -8.24 -3.22
C LEU A 100 32.91 -7.18 -2.22
N ASN A 101 33.56 -6.12 -2.70
CA ASN A 101 34.06 -5.02 -1.88
C ASN A 101 33.05 -3.86 -1.73
N GLY A 102 31.88 -3.97 -2.36
CA GLY A 102 30.86 -2.94 -2.41
C GLY A 102 31.09 -1.84 -3.45
N ALA A 103 32.09 -1.95 -4.32
CA ALA A 103 32.27 -1.00 -5.41
C ALA A 103 31.29 -1.32 -6.56
N PRO A 104 30.70 -0.31 -7.22
CA PRO A 104 29.95 -0.52 -8.45
C PRO A 104 30.89 -1.03 -9.54
N VAL A 105 30.46 -2.07 -10.24
CA VAL A 105 31.23 -2.76 -11.28
C VAL A 105 30.79 -2.30 -12.66
N ASP A 106 29.47 -2.23 -12.87
CA ASP A 106 28.85 -1.85 -14.14
C ASP A 106 27.37 -1.50 -13.93
N THR A 107 26.79 -0.76 -14.87
CA THR A 107 25.37 -0.39 -14.90
C THR A 107 24.79 -0.68 -16.27
N MET A 108 23.54 -1.13 -16.30
CA MET A 108 22.77 -1.40 -17.51
C MET A 108 21.38 -0.80 -17.38
N PHE A 109 20.77 -0.45 -18.51
CA PHE A 109 19.39 0.02 -18.57
C PHE A 109 18.55 -0.96 -19.41
N LEU A 110 17.31 -1.17 -18.97
CA LEU A 110 16.27 -1.89 -19.72
C LEU A 110 15.09 -0.93 -19.95
N GLY A 111 14.56 -0.85 -21.17
CA GLY A 111 13.54 0.14 -21.56
C GLY A 111 14.14 1.41 -22.18
N GLU A 112 13.39 2.50 -22.16
CA GLU A 112 13.73 3.77 -22.82
C GLU A 112 14.10 4.86 -21.80
N PRO A 113 15.38 4.94 -21.37
CA PRO A 113 15.83 5.95 -20.42
C PRO A 113 15.80 7.36 -21.01
N TYR A 114 15.45 8.35 -20.20
CA TYR A 114 15.34 9.77 -20.59
C TYR A 114 16.68 10.52 -20.70
N PHE A 115 17.78 9.82 -21.00
CA PHE A 115 19.12 10.42 -21.06
C PHE A 115 19.59 10.60 -22.51
N ASP A 116 20.29 11.69 -22.78
CA ASP A 116 20.89 11.94 -24.10
C ASP A 116 21.99 10.92 -24.45
N GLU A 117 22.72 10.45 -23.43
CA GLU A 117 23.74 9.41 -23.55
C GLU A 117 23.48 8.31 -22.52
N VAL A 118 23.17 7.10 -23.01
CA VAL A 118 22.98 5.91 -22.17
C VAL A 118 24.30 5.16 -22.11
N PRO A 119 24.89 4.96 -20.91
CA PRO A 119 26.10 4.17 -20.77
C PRO A 119 25.91 2.74 -21.31
N GLU A 120 26.76 2.33 -22.24
CA GLU A 120 26.74 0.94 -22.72
C GLU A 120 27.31 -0.01 -21.66
N PRO A 121 26.55 -1.05 -21.26
CA PRO A 121 27.04 -2.05 -20.33
C PRO A 121 28.15 -2.88 -20.97
N SER A 122 29.07 -3.39 -20.16
CA SER A 122 30.16 -4.26 -20.60
C SER A 122 29.72 -5.73 -20.56
N PRO A 123 29.48 -6.39 -21.72
CA PRO A 123 28.98 -7.77 -21.77
C PRO A 123 29.83 -8.73 -20.92
N LEU A 124 31.15 -8.59 -21.01
CA LEU A 124 32.11 -9.42 -20.31
C LEU A 124 31.94 -9.37 -18.79
N LYS A 125 31.66 -8.19 -18.21
CA LYS A 125 31.50 -8.05 -16.75
C LYS A 125 30.24 -8.77 -16.28
N TRP A 126 29.12 -8.58 -16.97
CA TRP A 126 27.85 -9.21 -16.64
C TRP A 126 27.89 -10.73 -16.80
N GLN A 127 28.48 -11.22 -17.90
CA GLN A 127 28.71 -12.65 -18.12
C GLN A 127 29.59 -13.25 -17.02
N THR A 128 30.68 -12.57 -16.67
CA THR A 128 31.63 -13.06 -15.65
C THR A 128 31.01 -13.11 -14.26
N MET A 129 30.21 -12.11 -13.88
CA MET A 129 29.62 -12.05 -12.54
C MET A 129 28.40 -12.95 -12.41
N LEU A 130 27.49 -12.96 -13.40
CA LEU A 130 26.20 -13.63 -13.27
C LEU A 130 26.16 -15.02 -13.93
N GLY A 131 27.14 -15.34 -14.79
CA GLY A 131 27.18 -16.58 -15.55
C GLY A 131 26.08 -16.66 -16.61
N ILE A 132 25.76 -15.54 -17.26
CA ILE A 132 24.61 -15.39 -18.17
C ILE A 132 25.02 -15.42 -19.63
N ASP A 133 24.07 -15.73 -20.50
CA ASP A 133 24.21 -15.57 -21.95
C ASP A 133 23.85 -14.14 -22.34
N TRP A 134 24.83 -13.39 -22.85
CA TRP A 134 24.65 -11.99 -23.17
C TRP A 134 23.76 -11.77 -24.38
N ALA A 135 23.72 -12.71 -25.33
CA ALA A 135 22.86 -12.60 -26.50
C ALA A 135 21.38 -12.47 -26.11
N LYS A 136 20.97 -13.18 -25.06
CA LYS A 136 19.60 -13.07 -24.51
C LYS A 136 19.33 -11.71 -23.85
N VAL A 137 20.35 -11.10 -23.26
CA VAL A 137 20.23 -9.75 -22.67
C VAL A 137 20.09 -8.71 -23.79
N GLU A 138 20.85 -8.85 -24.88
CA GLU A 138 20.72 -7.99 -26.06
C GLU A 138 19.33 -8.11 -26.71
N GLU A 139 18.78 -9.33 -26.79
CA GLU A 139 17.41 -9.56 -27.25
C GLU A 139 16.37 -8.80 -26.40
N ILE A 140 16.51 -8.83 -25.07
CA ILE A 140 15.62 -8.08 -24.15
C ILE A 140 15.80 -6.57 -24.32
N GLN A 141 17.04 -6.08 -24.44
CA GLN A 141 17.30 -4.65 -24.63
C GLN A 141 16.75 -4.11 -25.96
N GLN A 142 16.68 -4.96 -26.99
CA GLN A 142 16.13 -4.62 -28.31
C GLN A 142 14.65 -4.98 -28.45
N GLY A 143 14.04 -5.59 -27.43
CA GLY A 143 12.66 -6.03 -27.44
C GLY A 143 11.68 -4.86 -27.40
N ASP A 144 10.52 -5.06 -28.03
CA ASP A 144 9.40 -4.09 -28.03
C ASP A 144 8.57 -4.29 -26.75
N HIS A 145 9.14 -3.88 -25.61
CA HIS A 145 8.46 -3.95 -24.33
C HIS A 145 7.62 -2.69 -24.10
N THR A 146 6.32 -2.86 -23.83
CA THR A 146 5.45 -1.72 -23.47
C THR A 146 5.81 -1.16 -22.10
N PHE A 147 6.34 -2.02 -21.21
CA PHE A 147 6.66 -1.70 -19.83
C PHE A 147 8.03 -2.27 -19.45
N ALA A 148 8.83 -1.47 -18.73
CA ALA A 148 10.12 -1.90 -18.21
C ALA A 148 10.02 -3.10 -17.25
N GLU A 149 8.88 -3.27 -16.59
CA GLU A 149 8.59 -4.45 -15.77
C GLU A 149 8.62 -5.77 -16.58
N ASP A 150 8.18 -5.75 -17.84
CA ASP A 150 8.18 -6.94 -18.69
C ASP A 150 9.62 -7.34 -19.04
N ALA A 151 10.44 -6.36 -19.45
CA ALA A 151 11.87 -6.55 -19.70
C ALA A 151 12.62 -7.07 -18.45
N LEU A 152 12.29 -6.54 -17.27
CA LEU A 152 12.85 -7.02 -16.00
C LEU A 152 12.45 -8.46 -15.69
N CYS A 153 11.21 -8.88 -16.00
CA CYS A 153 10.77 -10.26 -15.80
C CYS A 153 11.59 -11.22 -16.68
N GLU A 154 11.72 -10.90 -17.97
CA GLU A 154 12.54 -11.70 -18.90
C GLU A 154 14.01 -11.75 -18.47
N PHE A 155 14.56 -10.62 -18.02
CA PHE A 155 15.92 -10.59 -17.46
C PHE A 155 16.04 -11.45 -16.19
N GLY A 156 15.02 -11.40 -15.33
CA GLY A 156 14.88 -12.28 -14.16
C GLY A 156 14.97 -13.76 -14.53
N GLU A 157 14.31 -14.17 -15.62
CA GLU A 157 14.39 -15.54 -16.14
C GLU A 157 15.81 -15.90 -16.63
N VAL A 158 16.49 -14.98 -17.33
CA VAL A 158 17.88 -15.18 -17.81
C VAL A 158 18.84 -15.42 -16.64
N ILE A 159 18.70 -14.66 -15.55
CA ILE A 159 19.61 -14.76 -14.40
C ILE A 159 19.15 -15.82 -13.36
N GLY A 160 17.94 -16.35 -13.53
CA GLY A 160 17.29 -17.28 -12.61
C GLY A 160 16.83 -16.63 -11.29
N CYS A 161 16.39 -15.37 -11.33
CA CYS A 161 15.86 -14.64 -10.18
C CYS A 161 14.35 -14.39 -10.36
N GLU A 162 13.50 -15.31 -9.87
CA GLU A 162 12.04 -15.14 -9.98
C GLU A 162 11.49 -13.97 -9.12
N ASN A 163 12.30 -13.43 -8.21
CA ASN A 163 11.92 -12.39 -7.26
C ASN A 163 12.39 -10.99 -7.72
N ILE A 164 12.65 -10.80 -9.02
CA ILE A 164 13.22 -9.56 -9.58
C ILE A 164 12.32 -8.32 -9.36
N LEU A 165 10.99 -8.53 -9.28
CA LEU A 165 9.99 -7.48 -8.99
C LEU A 165 9.35 -7.61 -7.59
N ALA A 166 10.00 -8.33 -6.67
CA ALA A 166 9.48 -8.53 -5.33
C ALA A 166 9.37 -7.20 -4.57
N ASP A 167 8.32 -7.04 -3.77
CA ASP A 167 8.01 -5.77 -3.11
C ASP A 167 7.72 -6.04 -1.64
N TYR A 168 8.26 -5.19 -0.77
CA TYR A 168 8.19 -5.32 0.68
C TYR A 168 6.75 -5.49 1.19
N TYR A 169 5.77 -4.91 0.49
CA TYR A 169 4.36 -5.00 0.84
C TYR A 169 3.60 -6.10 0.08
N CYS A 170 4.21 -6.72 -0.93
CA CYS A 170 3.63 -7.79 -1.74
C CYS A 170 4.21 -9.14 -1.30
N VAL A 171 3.39 -9.88 -0.57
CA VAL A 171 3.75 -11.12 0.11
C VAL A 171 4.27 -12.19 -0.85
N SER A 172 5.46 -12.74 -0.56
CA SER A 172 5.84 -14.08 -1.02
C SER A 172 5.81 -15.06 0.16
N GLY A 173 5.25 -16.26 -0.03
CA GLY A 173 5.18 -17.29 1.02
C GLY A 173 6.55 -17.82 1.48
N ASN A 174 7.62 -17.47 0.77
CA ASN A 174 8.99 -17.92 1.01
C ASN A 174 9.87 -16.92 1.79
N ALA A 175 9.29 -15.78 2.19
CA ALA A 175 10.00 -14.68 2.82
C ALA A 175 10.26 -14.88 4.31
N GLU A 176 11.42 -14.42 4.76
CA GLU A 176 11.86 -14.47 6.16
C GLU A 176 12.04 -13.05 6.70
N ARG A 177 11.22 -12.63 7.66
CA ARG A 177 11.32 -11.31 8.28
C ARG A 177 12.32 -11.29 9.43
N LEU A 178 13.19 -10.29 9.41
CA LEU A 178 14.21 -10.04 10.41
C LEU A 178 14.04 -8.63 10.99
N PHE A 179 13.90 -8.56 12.31
CA PHE A 179 13.66 -7.33 13.05
C PHE A 179 14.90 -6.96 13.86
N PHE A 180 15.30 -5.68 13.78
CA PHE A 180 16.51 -5.18 14.44
C PHE A 180 16.25 -3.88 15.19
N LYS A 181 16.97 -3.69 16.30
CA LYS A 181 17.03 -2.44 17.06
C LYS A 181 18.46 -2.12 17.47
N ARG A 182 18.82 -0.84 17.62
CA ARG A 182 20.16 -0.47 18.11
C ARG A 182 20.44 -1.07 19.48
N ALA A 183 21.66 -1.60 19.64
CA ALA A 183 22.13 -2.15 20.91
C ALA A 183 22.14 -1.04 22.00
N GLY A 184 21.56 -1.34 23.17
CA GLY A 184 21.63 -0.47 24.35
C GLY A 184 20.59 0.65 24.47
N LYS A 185 19.65 0.81 23.53
CA LYS A 185 18.55 1.80 23.66
C LYS A 185 17.18 1.11 23.66
N LYS A 186 16.52 1.05 24.82
CA LYS A 186 15.06 0.89 24.88
C LYS A 186 14.44 2.27 24.64
N LYS A 187 14.25 2.63 23.38
CA LYS A 187 13.47 3.80 23.00
C LYS A 187 12.14 3.29 22.45
N LEU A 188 11.03 3.82 22.96
CA LEU A 188 9.72 3.56 22.36
C LEU A 188 9.76 4.08 20.92
N THR A 189 9.49 3.19 19.97
CA THR A 189 9.42 3.50 18.54
C THR A 189 8.01 3.98 18.19
N LEU A 190 7.87 4.63 17.04
CA LEU A 190 6.55 5.01 16.52
C LEU A 190 5.66 3.77 16.37
N ASP A 191 6.21 2.69 15.84
CA ASP A 191 5.53 1.40 15.60
C ASP A 191 5.06 0.74 16.89
N SER A 192 5.90 0.68 17.94
CA SER A 192 5.48 0.17 19.25
C SER A 192 4.42 1.06 19.88
N ALA A 193 4.58 2.38 19.83
CA ALA A 193 3.60 3.32 20.37
C ALA A 193 2.24 3.18 19.67
N TYR A 194 2.24 3.08 18.34
CA TYR A 194 1.02 2.85 17.55
C TYR A 194 0.38 1.53 17.92
N LYS A 195 1.12 0.42 17.85
CA LYS A 195 0.60 -0.92 18.15
C LYS A 195 0.04 -1.00 19.58
N GLN A 196 0.70 -0.39 20.56
CA GLN A 196 0.24 -0.36 21.94
C GLN A 196 -1.03 0.50 22.08
N ILE A 197 -0.97 1.79 21.72
CA ILE A 197 -2.04 2.76 22.00
C ILE A 197 -3.28 2.46 21.16
N PHE A 198 -3.13 2.23 19.85
CA PHE A 198 -4.26 1.85 19.00
C PHE A 198 -4.71 0.42 19.29
N GLY A 199 -3.80 -0.51 19.59
CA GLY A 199 -4.15 -1.89 19.91
C GLY A 199 -5.05 -2.00 21.14
N GLU A 200 -4.75 -1.24 22.21
CA GLU A 200 -5.59 -1.15 23.42
C GLU A 200 -7.04 -0.77 23.11
N LYS A 201 -7.26 0.08 22.09
CA LYS A 201 -8.62 0.51 21.71
C LYS A 201 -9.27 -0.32 20.61
N LEU A 202 -8.51 -0.71 19.59
CA LEU A 202 -9.03 -1.35 18.38
C LEU A 202 -9.31 -2.85 18.57
N ILE A 203 -8.48 -3.55 19.34
CA ILE A 203 -8.64 -5.00 19.56
C ILE A 203 -9.99 -5.31 20.25
N PRO A 204 -10.41 -4.60 21.31
CA PRO A 204 -11.72 -4.81 21.94
C PRO A 204 -12.92 -4.64 21.01
N ILE A 205 -12.81 -3.84 19.96
CA ILE A 205 -13.90 -3.58 18.99
C ILE A 205 -13.76 -4.41 17.69
N GLY A 206 -12.95 -5.48 17.74
CA GLY A 206 -12.89 -6.53 16.73
C GLY A 206 -11.78 -6.40 15.68
N PHE A 207 -10.89 -5.40 15.79
CA PHE A 207 -9.73 -5.32 14.89
C PHE A 207 -8.65 -6.32 15.29
N LYS A 208 -7.88 -6.73 14.30
CA LYS A 208 -6.67 -7.53 14.45
C LYS A 208 -5.51 -6.83 13.77
N TYR A 209 -4.35 -6.87 14.41
CA TYR A 209 -3.11 -6.37 13.82
C TYR A 209 -2.61 -7.42 12.81
N ILE A 210 -2.28 -7.00 11.59
CA ILE A 210 -1.89 -7.91 10.49
C ILE A 210 -0.44 -7.74 10.03
N GLY A 211 0.37 -7.04 10.83
CA GLY A 211 1.72 -6.61 10.43
C GLY A 211 1.70 -5.41 9.49
N GLY A 212 2.89 -4.89 9.17
CA GLY A 212 3.01 -3.75 8.23
C GLY A 212 2.20 -2.53 8.67
N ARG A 213 2.15 -2.26 9.99
CA ARG A 213 1.51 -1.09 10.59
C ARG A 213 0.00 -0.97 10.36
N SER A 214 -0.68 -2.08 10.14
CA SER A 214 -2.11 -2.11 9.81
C SER A 214 -2.94 -2.94 10.79
N PHE A 215 -4.07 -2.38 11.23
CA PHE A 215 -5.15 -3.06 11.91
C PHE A 215 -6.32 -3.26 10.95
N VAL A 216 -6.91 -4.44 10.96
CA VAL A 216 -8.03 -4.82 10.09
C VAL A 216 -9.15 -5.46 10.89
N ARG A 217 -10.39 -5.10 10.58
CA ARG A 217 -11.59 -5.77 11.05
C ARG A 217 -12.46 -6.14 9.84
N VAL A 218 -12.95 -7.37 9.83
CA VAL A 218 -13.91 -7.85 8.82
C VAL A 218 -15.27 -7.98 9.48
N ILE A 219 -16.27 -7.28 8.93
CA ILE A 219 -17.65 -7.26 9.43
C ILE A 219 -18.53 -8.06 8.49
N ASN A 220 -19.31 -8.98 9.04
CA ASN A 220 -20.26 -9.83 8.31
C ASN A 220 -19.65 -10.60 7.12
N ASN A 221 -18.33 -10.80 7.10
CA ASN A 221 -17.59 -11.37 5.96
C ASN A 221 -17.84 -10.62 4.63
N GLU A 222 -18.11 -9.32 4.71
CA GLU A 222 -18.44 -8.47 3.55
C GLU A 222 -17.73 -7.13 3.56
N ILE A 223 -17.61 -6.49 4.73
CA ILE A 223 -16.99 -5.17 4.87
C ILE A 223 -15.65 -5.29 5.57
N ILE A 224 -14.66 -4.57 5.06
CA ILE A 224 -13.32 -4.48 5.62
C ILE A 224 -13.13 -3.06 6.12
N GLN A 225 -12.74 -2.92 7.38
CA GLN A 225 -12.31 -1.65 7.97
C GLN A 225 -10.83 -1.74 8.30
N THR A 226 -10.08 -0.71 7.92
CA THR A 226 -8.63 -0.65 8.12
C THR A 226 -8.22 0.60 8.87
N VAL A 227 -7.22 0.47 9.73
CA VAL A 227 -6.51 1.59 10.37
C VAL A 227 -5.02 1.32 10.20
N SER A 228 -4.35 2.17 9.45
CA SER A 228 -2.93 2.00 9.09
C SER A 228 -2.18 3.30 9.31
N PHE A 229 -0.88 3.25 9.53
CA PHE A 229 -0.08 4.48 9.53
C PHE A 229 1.14 4.40 8.61
N ILE A 230 1.50 5.55 8.04
CA ILE A 230 2.72 5.76 7.26
C ILE A 230 3.57 6.79 7.99
N LYS A 231 4.86 6.50 8.12
CA LYS A 231 5.82 7.46 8.63
C LYS A 231 6.42 8.23 7.46
N GLU A 232 6.38 9.56 7.54
CA GLU A 232 7.03 10.43 6.57
C GLU A 232 8.15 11.18 7.29
N THR A 233 9.38 10.73 7.08
CA THR A 233 10.56 11.44 7.59
C THR A 233 10.86 12.63 6.70
N THR A 234 11.11 13.79 7.32
CA THR A 234 11.68 14.93 6.59
C THR A 234 13.09 14.57 6.10
N MET A 235 13.55 15.24 5.06
CA MET A 235 14.98 15.23 4.72
C MET A 235 15.78 15.60 5.98
N ARG A 236 16.83 14.83 6.29
CA ARG A 236 17.70 15.05 7.46
C ARG A 236 18.05 16.54 7.61
N GLY A 237 17.69 17.13 8.76
CA GLY A 237 18.08 18.49 9.13
C GLY A 237 16.98 19.55 9.05
N TYR A 238 15.78 19.20 8.58
CA TYR A 238 14.64 20.13 8.53
C TYR A 238 13.62 19.82 9.63
N PHE A 239 13.32 20.83 10.45
CA PHE A 239 12.22 20.83 11.42
C PHE A 239 10.98 21.47 10.79
N PHE A 240 9.80 20.98 11.15
CA PHE A 240 8.55 21.69 10.91
C PHE A 240 8.48 22.97 11.77
N SER A 241 7.55 23.87 11.45
CA SER A 241 7.41 25.17 12.12
C SER A 241 7.18 25.10 13.63
N ASP A 242 6.70 23.96 14.14
CA ASP A 242 6.47 23.69 15.57
C ASP A 242 7.68 23.02 16.28
N GLY A 243 8.79 22.83 15.55
CA GLY A 243 10.01 22.19 16.03
C GLY A 243 9.97 20.66 16.07
N SER A 244 8.94 20.03 15.49
CA SER A 244 8.91 18.59 15.23
C SER A 244 9.82 18.22 14.06
N ASP A 245 10.36 17.00 14.06
CA ASP A 245 11.26 16.46 13.03
C ASP A 245 10.74 15.15 12.42
N VAL A 246 9.58 14.67 12.86
CA VAL A 246 8.91 13.50 12.29
C VAL A 246 7.44 13.80 12.06
N ARG A 247 6.98 13.55 10.84
CA ARG A 247 5.57 13.48 10.47
C ARG A 247 5.16 12.03 10.31
N TYR A 248 3.94 11.71 10.68
CA TYR A 248 3.31 10.45 10.32
C TYR A 248 1.84 10.68 10.03
N ASN A 249 1.29 9.83 9.19
CA ASN A 249 -0.09 9.86 8.76
C ASN A 249 -0.83 8.63 9.27
N ILE A 250 -2.02 8.79 9.83
CA ILE A 250 -2.93 7.66 10.06
C ILE A 250 -4.02 7.68 8.99
N TYR A 251 -4.07 6.58 8.25
CA TYR A 251 -5.04 6.31 7.21
C TYR A 251 -6.10 5.33 7.73
N TYR A 252 -7.33 5.57 7.32
CA TYR A 252 -8.51 4.80 7.70
C TYR A 252 -9.17 4.33 6.41
N GLY A 253 -9.62 3.09 6.31
CA GLY A 253 -10.22 2.53 5.10
C GLY A 253 -11.54 1.82 5.39
N VAL A 254 -12.53 1.98 4.50
CA VAL A 254 -13.68 1.08 4.39
C VAL A 254 -13.69 0.55 2.96
N SER A 255 -13.69 -0.77 2.82
CA SER A 255 -13.75 -1.45 1.52
C SER A 255 -14.64 -2.69 1.59
N SER A 256 -14.98 -3.24 0.43
CA SER A 256 -15.71 -4.50 0.35
C SER A 256 -14.76 -5.68 0.14
N ILE A 257 -15.11 -6.84 0.68
CA ILE A 257 -14.42 -8.12 0.41
C ILE A 257 -14.51 -8.54 -1.07
N TYR A 258 -15.39 -7.91 -1.84
CA TYR A 258 -15.71 -8.25 -3.22
C TYR A 258 -14.82 -7.52 -4.24
N SER A 259 -13.94 -6.62 -3.81
CA SER A 259 -13.06 -5.85 -4.68
C SER A 259 -12.08 -6.76 -5.42
N ASN A 260 -11.77 -6.44 -6.69
CA ASN A 260 -10.96 -7.31 -7.56
C ASN A 260 -9.51 -7.50 -7.08
N ASN A 261 -8.92 -6.50 -6.43
CA ASN A 261 -7.53 -6.50 -5.99
C ASN A 261 -7.47 -5.97 -4.55
N LEU A 262 -7.75 -6.84 -3.56
CA LEU A 262 -7.62 -6.44 -2.16
C LEU A 262 -6.14 -6.37 -1.78
N LEU A 263 -5.61 -5.15 -1.69
CA LEU A 263 -4.28 -4.89 -1.14
C LEU A 263 -4.43 -4.10 0.16
N ILE A 264 -4.19 -4.76 1.30
CA ILE A 264 -4.17 -4.11 2.60
C ILE A 264 -2.72 -3.75 2.95
N LYS A 265 -2.28 -2.59 2.46
CA LYS A 265 -1.03 -1.95 2.89
C LYS A 265 -1.28 -0.49 3.23
N PRO A 266 -0.44 0.15 4.06
CA PRO A 266 -0.61 1.56 4.42
C PRO A 266 -0.81 2.48 3.21
N ASP A 267 -0.03 2.32 2.14
CA ASP A 267 -0.12 3.16 0.93
C ASP A 267 -1.39 2.91 0.11
N SER A 268 -1.90 1.67 0.11
CA SER A 268 -3.15 1.34 -0.57
C SER A 268 -4.37 1.82 0.20
N CYS A 269 -4.22 2.00 1.51
CA CYS A 269 -5.23 2.64 2.35
C CYS A 269 -5.38 4.14 2.04
N CYS A 270 -4.42 4.79 1.37
CA CYS A 270 -4.56 6.19 0.94
C CYS A 270 -5.82 6.40 0.07
N SER A 271 -6.11 5.49 -0.85
CA SER A 271 -7.32 5.56 -1.70
C SER A 271 -8.64 5.32 -0.93
N GLY A 272 -8.62 4.41 0.05
CA GLY A 272 -9.74 4.15 0.95
C GLY A 272 -9.97 5.27 1.97
N PHE A 273 -8.89 5.94 2.39
CA PHE A 273 -8.90 7.08 3.29
C PHE A 273 -9.34 8.37 2.62
N GLU A 274 -8.90 8.63 1.38
CA GLU A 274 -9.45 9.71 0.56
C GLU A 274 -10.96 9.53 0.39
N THR A 275 -11.43 8.28 0.22
CA THR A 275 -12.85 7.96 0.13
C THR A 275 -13.59 8.22 1.45
N LEU A 276 -13.07 7.80 2.59
CA LEU A 276 -13.65 8.07 3.92
C LEU A 276 -13.63 9.56 4.28
N CYS A 277 -12.56 10.26 3.96
CA CYS A 277 -12.42 11.69 4.17
C CYS A 277 -13.30 12.50 3.23
N HIS A 278 -13.44 12.09 1.97
CA HIS A 278 -14.43 12.64 1.05
C HIS A 278 -15.84 12.39 1.54
N CYS A 279 -16.16 11.22 2.12
CA CYS A 279 -17.46 10.95 2.72
C CYS A 279 -17.71 11.76 3.99
N TYR A 280 -16.69 11.89 4.86
CA TYR A 280 -16.79 12.71 6.05
C TYR A 280 -17.00 14.18 5.67
N ILE A 281 -16.20 14.70 4.74
CA ILE A 281 -16.43 16.05 4.19
C ILE A 281 -17.81 16.10 3.58
N SER A 282 -18.19 15.25 2.63
CA SER A 282 -19.48 15.39 1.96
C SER A 282 -20.69 15.30 2.89
N ASN A 283 -20.58 14.54 3.99
CA ASN A 283 -21.68 14.31 4.94
C ASN A 283 -21.67 15.26 6.16
N TYR A 284 -20.51 15.81 6.57
CA TYR A 284 -20.40 16.73 7.72
C TYR A 284 -19.96 18.15 7.34
N CYS A 285 -19.26 18.30 6.22
CA CYS A 285 -18.91 19.56 5.57
C CYS A 285 -19.64 19.64 4.23
N ILE A 286 -20.87 20.14 4.26
CA ILE A 286 -21.70 20.53 3.10
C ILE A 286 -21.05 21.72 2.32
N TYR A 287 -19.72 21.83 2.36
CA TYR A 287 -18.90 23.00 2.16
C TYR A 287 -17.56 22.61 1.52
N GLY A 288 -16.99 23.55 0.76
CA GLY A 288 -15.75 23.38 -0.02
C GLY A 288 -14.63 22.69 0.75
N ARG A 289 -13.83 21.92 0.01
CA ARG A 289 -12.68 21.15 0.50
C ARG A 289 -11.85 21.99 1.49
N ASN A 290 -12.00 21.71 2.79
CA ASN A 290 -11.16 22.29 3.84
C ASN A 290 -9.95 21.38 4.02
N ASP A 291 -8.96 21.56 3.15
CA ASP A 291 -7.73 20.77 3.17
C ASP A 291 -7.02 20.81 4.53
N GLU A 292 -7.10 21.92 5.25
CA GLU A 292 -6.50 22.04 6.58
C GLU A 292 -7.18 21.12 7.60
N TYR A 293 -8.51 21.06 7.59
CA TYR A 293 -9.26 20.15 8.45
C TYR A 293 -8.97 18.68 8.13
N LEU A 294 -8.84 18.31 6.85
CA LEU A 294 -8.44 16.96 6.45
C LEU A 294 -7.05 16.58 6.93
N ARG A 295 -6.10 17.53 6.87
CA ARG A 295 -4.76 17.30 7.40
C ARG A 295 -4.83 17.01 8.90
N GLN A 296 -5.63 17.75 9.67
CA GLN A 296 -5.77 17.52 11.12
C GLN A 296 -6.35 16.13 11.48
N ILE A 297 -7.08 15.48 10.57
CA ILE A 297 -7.64 14.13 10.80
C ILE A 297 -6.56 13.04 10.66
N LYS A 298 -5.51 13.29 9.88
CA LYS A 298 -4.55 12.26 9.44
C LYS A 298 -3.10 12.55 9.77
N GLU A 299 -2.68 13.81 9.69
CA GLU A 299 -1.29 14.26 9.83
C GLU A 299 -0.98 14.57 11.29
N PHE A 300 0.03 13.87 11.81
CA PHE A 300 0.49 14.03 13.18
C PHE A 300 2.00 14.21 13.21
N TYR A 301 2.46 14.94 14.22
CA TYR A 301 3.84 15.39 14.34
C TYR A 301 4.38 15.07 15.72
N PHE A 302 5.66 14.74 15.81
CA PHE A 302 6.35 14.62 17.09
C PHE A 302 7.84 14.92 17.00
N LYS A 303 8.43 15.23 18.15
CA LYS A 303 9.87 15.42 18.33
C LYS A 303 10.52 14.06 18.60
N SER A 304 11.31 13.57 17.66
CA SER A 304 11.94 12.25 17.72
C SER A 304 12.84 12.10 18.94
N TYR A 305 13.45 13.18 19.41
CA TYR A 305 14.32 13.20 20.59
C TYR A 305 13.55 13.21 21.93
N GLU A 306 12.23 13.39 21.92
CA GLU A 306 11.40 13.50 23.11
C GLU A 306 10.30 12.42 23.15
N GLN A 307 10.47 11.41 23.98
CA GLN A 307 9.51 10.29 24.07
C GLN A 307 8.10 10.74 24.50
N LYS A 308 7.98 11.76 25.35
CA LYS A 308 6.69 12.33 25.74
C LYS A 308 5.95 12.95 24.55
N SER A 309 6.69 13.56 23.60
CA SER A 309 6.11 14.14 22.39
C SER A 309 5.46 13.07 21.51
N LEU A 310 6.12 11.91 21.35
CA LEU A 310 5.55 10.76 20.63
C LEU A 310 4.24 10.28 21.28
N LEU A 311 4.24 10.04 22.59
CA LEU A 311 3.06 9.56 23.31
C LEU A 311 1.88 10.55 23.24
N GLN A 312 2.16 11.85 23.37
CA GLN A 312 1.15 12.88 23.25
C GLN A 312 0.58 12.94 21.83
N SER A 313 1.44 12.89 20.82
CA SER A 313 1.04 12.87 19.41
C SER A 313 0.14 11.67 19.10
N MET A 314 0.52 10.48 19.54
CA MET A 314 -0.25 9.26 19.33
C MET A 314 -1.60 9.27 20.08
N SER A 315 -1.62 9.85 21.28
CA SER A 315 -2.88 10.06 22.04
C SER A 315 -3.81 11.03 21.33
N ASN A 316 -3.27 12.11 20.74
CA ASN A 316 -4.05 13.04 19.93
C ASN A 316 -4.63 12.33 18.69
N ALA A 317 -3.83 11.48 18.03
CA ALA A 317 -4.28 10.71 16.88
C ALA A 317 -5.39 9.72 17.24
N LEU A 318 -5.29 9.03 18.38
CA LEU A 318 -6.36 8.17 18.88
C LEU A 318 -7.64 8.96 19.19
N ASN A 319 -7.52 10.14 19.82
CA ASN A 319 -8.67 11.01 20.09
C ASN A 319 -9.40 11.44 18.82
N VAL A 320 -8.67 11.73 17.74
CA VAL A 320 -9.23 12.04 16.42
C VAL A 320 -9.98 10.81 15.88
N PHE A 321 -9.35 9.63 15.92
CA PHE A 321 -10.01 8.39 15.52
C PHE A 321 -11.33 8.17 16.27
N GLU A 322 -11.33 8.25 17.60
CA GLU A 322 -12.51 7.99 18.42
C GLU A 322 -13.65 8.98 18.18
N LYS A 323 -13.33 10.27 18.00
CA LYS A 323 -14.37 11.32 17.85
C LYS A 323 -14.89 11.45 16.43
N ILE A 324 -14.06 11.17 15.43
CA ILE A 324 -14.35 11.48 14.03
C ILE A 324 -14.54 10.18 13.24
N VAL A 325 -13.57 9.28 13.28
CA VAL A 325 -13.51 8.13 12.37
C VAL A 325 -14.36 6.97 12.84
N LEU A 326 -14.33 6.64 14.13
CA LEU A 326 -15.10 5.52 14.68
C LEU A 326 -16.62 5.68 14.42
N PRO A 327 -17.23 6.88 14.60
CA PRO A 327 -18.61 7.10 14.20
C PRO A 327 -18.88 6.92 12.70
N LEU A 328 -17.88 7.07 11.82
CA LEU A 328 -18.02 6.75 10.40
C LEU A 328 -18.01 5.25 10.15
N PHE A 329 -17.13 4.54 10.84
CA PHE A 329 -17.09 3.08 10.78
C PHE A 329 -18.40 2.46 11.23
N ASP A 330 -19.07 3.06 12.22
CA ASP A 330 -20.38 2.59 12.70
C ASP A 330 -21.53 2.84 11.69
N LYS A 331 -21.32 3.68 10.67
CA LYS A 331 -22.26 3.87 9.54
C LYS A 331 -22.05 2.86 8.40
N SER A 332 -21.03 2.02 8.46
CA SER A 332 -20.66 1.09 7.40
C SER A 332 -20.34 -0.28 7.97
N LEU A 333 -21.40 -0.98 8.40
CA LEU A 333 -21.33 -2.28 9.09
C LEU A 333 -21.79 -3.45 8.20
N ASP A 334 -22.47 -3.17 7.11
CA ASP A 334 -22.94 -4.14 6.13
C ASP A 334 -22.88 -3.54 4.72
N LEU A 335 -23.15 -4.36 3.69
CA LEU A 335 -23.06 -3.93 2.30
C LEU A 335 -24.06 -2.80 1.97
N GLU A 336 -25.30 -2.88 2.45
CA GLU A 336 -26.33 -1.88 2.15
C GLU A 336 -25.97 -0.52 2.76
N SER A 337 -25.66 -0.48 4.06
CA SER A 337 -25.25 0.73 4.78
C SER A 337 -23.97 1.35 4.21
N THR A 338 -23.01 0.51 3.81
CA THR A 338 -21.78 0.95 3.16
C THR A 338 -22.08 1.56 1.78
N LEU A 339 -22.81 0.86 0.91
CA LEU A 339 -23.21 1.41 -0.39
C LEU A 339 -24.02 2.69 -0.23
N TYR A 340 -24.90 2.75 0.77
CA TYR A 340 -25.68 3.94 1.08
C TYR A 340 -24.77 5.12 1.44
N TYR A 341 -23.84 4.91 2.38
CA TYR A 341 -22.96 5.95 2.89
C TYR A 341 -21.94 6.45 1.84
N PHE A 342 -21.50 5.56 0.94
CA PHE A 342 -20.49 5.86 -0.09
C PHE A 342 -21.05 6.15 -1.49
N ASP A 343 -22.37 6.13 -1.69
CA ASP A 343 -23.02 6.39 -2.99
C ASP A 343 -22.57 7.72 -3.63
N ASN A 344 -22.19 8.72 -2.84
CA ASN A 344 -21.79 10.05 -3.35
C ASN A 344 -20.45 10.06 -4.08
N ILE A 345 -19.65 9.01 -3.94
CA ILE A 345 -18.30 8.97 -4.45
C ILE A 345 -18.26 7.96 -5.59
N SER A 346 -17.70 8.38 -6.73
CA SER A 346 -17.26 7.47 -7.79
C SER A 346 -16.07 6.66 -7.27
N VAL A 347 -16.30 5.78 -6.27
CA VAL A 347 -15.22 5.06 -5.61
C VAL A 347 -14.70 3.98 -6.55
N PRO A 348 -13.40 3.97 -6.90
CA PRO A 348 -12.81 2.90 -7.70
C PRO A 348 -12.94 1.50 -7.05
N SER A 349 -13.08 1.43 -5.72
CA SER A 349 -13.12 0.19 -4.94
C SER A 349 -14.51 -0.45 -4.82
N PHE A 350 -15.59 0.25 -5.16
CA PHE A 350 -16.96 -0.28 -5.14
C PHE A 350 -17.50 -0.44 -6.57
N SER A 351 -17.40 -1.67 -7.09
CA SER A 351 -17.94 -2.01 -8.41
C SER A 351 -19.46 -1.83 -8.44
N ARG A 352 -20.00 -1.31 -9.56
CA ARG A 352 -21.47 -1.29 -9.81
C ARG A 352 -22.10 -2.67 -9.68
N ALA A 353 -21.33 -3.74 -9.87
CA ALA A 353 -21.81 -5.11 -9.67
C ALA A 353 -22.24 -5.41 -8.23
N LEU A 354 -21.79 -4.64 -7.22
CA LEU A 354 -22.20 -4.82 -5.82
C LEU A 354 -23.69 -4.54 -5.60
N TYR A 355 -24.30 -3.65 -6.39
CA TYR A 355 -25.75 -3.41 -6.33
C TYR A 355 -26.58 -4.65 -6.72
N LEU A 356 -25.98 -5.65 -7.40
CA LEU A 356 -26.62 -6.94 -7.70
C LEU A 356 -26.74 -7.86 -6.47
N LYS A 357 -26.11 -7.49 -5.35
CA LYS A 357 -26.19 -8.20 -4.06
C LYS A 357 -27.27 -7.62 -3.14
N LEU A 358 -27.88 -6.49 -3.49
CA LEU A 358 -29.01 -5.94 -2.75
C LEU A 358 -30.26 -6.80 -2.95
N ASP A 359 -31.00 -7.02 -1.86
CA ASP A 359 -32.26 -7.78 -1.89
C ASP A 359 -33.35 -7.00 -2.63
N ASP A 360 -33.50 -5.71 -2.32
CA ASP A 360 -34.41 -4.79 -3.00
C ASP A 360 -33.69 -3.52 -3.48
N PRO A 361 -33.09 -3.56 -4.69
CA PRO A 361 -32.44 -2.39 -5.27
C PRO A 361 -33.37 -1.20 -5.45
N LYS A 362 -34.66 -1.40 -5.71
CA LYS A 362 -35.61 -0.30 -5.95
C LYS A 362 -35.84 0.47 -4.66
N ALA A 363 -36.19 -0.23 -3.59
CA ALA A 363 -36.36 0.40 -2.28
C ALA A 363 -35.07 1.09 -1.79
N PHE A 364 -33.90 0.49 -2.06
CA PHE A 364 -32.61 1.09 -1.76
C PHE A 364 -32.41 2.43 -2.47
N PHE A 365 -32.63 2.49 -3.79
CA PHE A 365 -32.42 3.73 -4.55
C PHE A 365 -33.48 4.80 -4.26
N GLU A 366 -34.70 4.44 -3.85
CA GLU A 366 -35.66 5.43 -3.33
C GLU A 366 -35.15 6.09 -2.04
N LYS A 367 -34.58 5.33 -1.10
CA LYS A 367 -33.93 5.91 0.10
C LYS A 367 -32.79 6.87 -0.27
N ILE A 368 -32.01 6.53 -1.31
CA ILE A 368 -30.95 7.40 -1.82
C ILE A 368 -31.53 8.68 -2.42
N LYS A 369 -32.61 8.57 -3.20
CA LYS A 369 -33.34 9.71 -3.78
C LYS A 369 -33.78 10.68 -2.69
N GLU A 370 -34.48 10.18 -1.68
CA GLU A 370 -35.01 10.98 -0.58
C GLU A 370 -33.90 11.75 0.14
N ARG A 371 -32.80 11.06 0.50
CA ARG A 371 -31.64 11.71 1.11
C ARG A 371 -31.06 12.79 0.20
N LYS A 372 -30.89 12.49 -1.09
CA LYS A 372 -30.29 13.42 -2.07
C LYS A 372 -31.11 14.70 -2.25
N ILE A 373 -32.44 14.58 -2.20
CA ILE A 373 -33.36 15.70 -2.25
C ILE A 373 -33.23 16.54 -0.97
N GLN A 374 -33.21 15.90 0.21
CA GLN A 374 -33.00 16.60 1.49
C GLN A 374 -31.65 17.36 1.53
N GLU A 375 -30.57 16.74 1.06
CA GLU A 375 -29.25 17.38 0.94
C GLU A 375 -29.27 18.58 -0.03
N LEU A 376 -30.02 18.46 -1.13
CA LEU A 376 -30.19 19.53 -2.12
C LEU A 376 -30.97 20.71 -1.53
N GLU A 377 -32.10 20.45 -0.88
CA GLU A 377 -32.92 21.47 -0.23
C GLU A 377 -32.14 22.22 0.84
N TYR A 378 -31.43 21.50 1.71
CA TYR A 378 -30.55 22.10 2.71
C TYR A 378 -29.46 22.95 2.05
N SER A 379 -28.86 22.47 0.96
CA SER A 379 -27.82 23.22 0.24
C SER A 379 -28.37 24.54 -0.32
N ILE A 380 -29.57 24.54 -0.90
CA ILE A 380 -30.18 25.75 -1.46
C ILE A 380 -30.56 26.73 -0.36
N GLN A 381 -31.19 26.25 0.72
CA GLN A 381 -31.60 27.09 1.86
C GLN A 381 -30.41 27.83 2.50
N ASN A 382 -29.23 27.19 2.52
CA ASN A 382 -28.04 27.74 3.14
C ASN A 382 -27.03 28.33 2.13
N GLY A 383 -27.37 28.41 0.83
CA GLY A 383 -26.51 28.99 -0.20
C GLY A 383 -25.22 28.22 -0.48
N LEU A 384 -25.27 26.89 -0.44
CA LEU A 384 -24.12 25.99 -0.49
C LEU A 384 -23.87 25.43 -1.89
N ASN A 385 -22.61 25.08 -2.18
CA ASN A 385 -22.19 24.41 -3.42
C ASN A 385 -22.59 25.13 -4.71
N GLN A 386 -22.73 26.47 -4.66
CA GLN A 386 -23.23 27.29 -5.76
C GLN A 386 -24.59 26.79 -6.30
N LYS A 387 -25.34 26.04 -5.47
CA LYS A 387 -26.67 25.59 -5.81
C LYS A 387 -27.64 26.73 -5.56
N VAL A 388 -28.42 27.03 -6.58
CA VAL A 388 -29.35 28.15 -6.58
C VAL A 388 -30.77 27.65 -6.79
N PRO A 389 -31.78 28.28 -6.16
CA PRO A 389 -33.18 27.84 -6.29
C PRO A 389 -33.65 27.72 -7.74
N GLU A 390 -33.16 28.58 -8.63
CA GLU A 390 -33.56 28.64 -10.04
C GLU A 390 -33.18 27.39 -10.84
N LYS A 391 -32.25 26.58 -10.33
CA LYS A 391 -31.79 25.32 -10.95
C LYS A 391 -32.32 24.08 -10.23
N TYR A 392 -33.27 24.23 -9.32
CA TYR A 392 -33.80 23.12 -8.52
C TYR A 392 -34.22 21.92 -9.38
N ASP A 393 -35.05 22.16 -10.39
CA ASP A 393 -35.57 21.12 -11.28
C ASP A 393 -34.43 20.42 -12.05
N GLU A 394 -33.42 21.17 -12.53
CA GLU A 394 -32.24 20.61 -13.19
C GLU A 394 -31.44 19.68 -12.24
N TYR A 395 -31.38 20.01 -10.95
CA TYR A 395 -30.71 19.16 -9.96
C TYR A 395 -31.51 17.89 -9.65
N ILE A 396 -32.84 18.00 -9.56
CA ILE A 396 -33.73 16.85 -9.37
C ILE A 396 -33.62 15.89 -10.57
N GLU A 397 -33.70 16.40 -11.79
CA GLU A 397 -33.53 15.60 -13.01
C GLU A 397 -32.21 14.83 -13.03
N LYS A 398 -31.10 15.46 -12.59
CA LYS A 398 -29.79 14.78 -12.47
C LYS A 398 -29.79 13.65 -11.44
N ILE A 399 -30.45 13.85 -10.29
CA ILE A 399 -30.58 12.81 -9.25
C ILE A 399 -31.40 11.64 -9.80
N GLU A 400 -32.55 11.92 -10.41
CA GLU A 400 -33.46 10.91 -10.95
C GLU A 400 -32.84 10.14 -12.11
N LYS A 401 -32.15 10.82 -13.03
CA LYS A 401 -31.43 10.18 -14.14
C LYS A 401 -30.38 9.21 -13.61
N ARG A 402 -29.56 9.64 -12.65
CA ARG A 402 -28.53 8.77 -12.06
C ARG A 402 -29.13 7.51 -11.45
N ILE A 403 -30.21 7.64 -10.69
CA ILE A 403 -30.92 6.50 -10.10
C ILE A 403 -31.49 5.57 -11.18
N THR A 404 -32.12 6.15 -12.21
CA THR A 404 -32.66 5.39 -13.34
C THR A 404 -31.57 4.61 -14.05
N ASP A 405 -30.39 5.20 -14.26
CA ASP A 405 -29.24 4.53 -14.89
C ASP A 405 -28.77 3.32 -14.06
N TYR A 406 -28.72 3.43 -12.73
CA TYR A 406 -28.37 2.30 -11.85
C TYR A 406 -29.42 1.18 -11.88
N LEU A 407 -30.70 1.54 -11.80
CA LEU A 407 -31.78 0.55 -11.87
C LEU A 407 -31.82 -0.15 -13.22
N SER A 408 -31.61 0.59 -14.32
CA SER A 408 -31.54 0.06 -15.67
C SER A 408 -30.37 -0.91 -15.82
N PHE A 409 -29.19 -0.54 -15.32
CA PHE A 409 -28.02 -1.45 -15.28
C PHE A 409 -28.33 -2.77 -14.55
N ILE A 410 -29.01 -2.71 -13.40
CA ILE A 410 -29.37 -3.90 -12.63
C ILE A 410 -30.38 -4.76 -13.39
N ASP A 411 -31.41 -4.15 -13.95
CA ASP A 411 -32.47 -4.85 -14.67
C ASP A 411 -31.97 -5.47 -15.98
N GLU A 412 -31.14 -4.76 -16.75
CA GLU A 412 -30.50 -5.26 -17.97
C GLU A 412 -29.54 -6.41 -17.66
N THR A 413 -28.68 -6.24 -16.65
CA THR A 413 -27.78 -7.31 -16.22
C THR A 413 -28.57 -8.54 -15.77
N LYS A 414 -29.68 -8.39 -15.05
CA LYS A 414 -30.53 -9.52 -14.61
C LYS A 414 -31.26 -10.21 -15.76
N LYS A 415 -31.56 -9.50 -16.86
CA LYS A 415 -32.19 -10.09 -18.07
C LYS A 415 -31.21 -10.98 -18.83
N ASP A 416 -29.94 -10.59 -18.92
CA ASP A 416 -28.89 -11.46 -19.46
C ASP A 416 -28.42 -12.44 -18.37
N LYS A 417 -28.99 -13.65 -18.40
CA LYS A 417 -28.66 -14.70 -17.43
C LYS A 417 -27.17 -15.06 -17.41
N ASN A 418 -26.48 -15.01 -18.55
CA ASN A 418 -25.06 -15.32 -18.62
C ASN A 418 -24.24 -14.20 -17.98
N GLU A 419 -24.53 -12.94 -18.30
CA GLU A 419 -23.86 -11.79 -17.70
C GLU A 419 -24.10 -11.72 -16.18
N TYR A 420 -25.34 -11.95 -15.74
CA TYR A 420 -25.70 -11.99 -14.32
C TYR A 420 -24.89 -13.06 -13.56
N ASN A 421 -24.87 -14.28 -14.08
CA ASN A 421 -24.15 -15.39 -13.47
C ASN A 421 -22.64 -15.11 -13.42
N ASN A 422 -22.05 -14.63 -14.52
CA ASN A 422 -20.62 -14.28 -14.58
C ASN A 422 -20.24 -13.22 -13.53
N LYS A 423 -21.05 -12.16 -13.39
CA LYS A 423 -20.80 -11.13 -12.36
C LYS A 423 -20.95 -11.68 -10.94
N ARG A 424 -21.96 -12.52 -10.68
CA ARG A 424 -22.18 -13.16 -9.37
C ARG A 424 -21.05 -14.11 -9.00
N GLU A 425 -20.59 -14.92 -9.95
CA GLU A 425 -19.47 -15.83 -9.78
C GLU A 425 -18.18 -15.07 -9.50
N ARG A 426 -17.87 -14.03 -10.28
CA ARG A 426 -16.70 -13.17 -10.03
C ARG A 426 -16.73 -12.56 -8.62
N LEU A 427 -17.87 -12.05 -8.17
CA LEU A 427 -18.02 -11.54 -6.81
C LEU A 427 -17.78 -12.65 -5.77
N SER A 428 -18.29 -13.87 -5.99
CA SER A 428 -18.04 -15.00 -5.08
C SER A 428 -16.56 -15.37 -5.00
N ASN A 429 -15.91 -15.50 -6.17
CA ASN A 429 -14.49 -15.83 -6.27
C ASN A 429 -13.62 -14.76 -5.60
N ASN A 430 -13.89 -13.48 -5.84
CA ASN A 430 -13.20 -12.38 -5.17
C ASN A 430 -13.35 -12.46 -3.65
N ARG A 431 -14.58 -12.70 -3.17
CA ARG A 431 -14.85 -12.82 -1.73
C ARG A 431 -14.04 -13.94 -1.09
N GLU A 432 -14.04 -15.12 -1.71
CA GLU A 432 -13.31 -16.28 -1.19
C GLU A 432 -11.81 -16.03 -1.17
N CYS A 433 -11.24 -15.57 -2.30
CA CYS A 433 -9.82 -15.24 -2.41
C CYS A 433 -9.40 -14.19 -1.37
N ASN A 434 -10.15 -13.09 -1.26
CA ASN A 434 -9.83 -12.00 -0.35
C ASN A 434 -9.98 -12.39 1.13
N LEU A 435 -10.94 -13.25 1.49
CA LEU A 435 -11.05 -13.78 2.85
C LEU A 435 -9.84 -14.64 3.20
N GLU A 436 -9.35 -15.46 2.28
CA GLU A 436 -8.15 -16.27 2.50
C GLU A 436 -6.90 -15.40 2.65
N ILE A 437 -6.73 -14.35 1.82
CA ILE A 437 -5.64 -13.37 1.98
C ILE A 437 -5.67 -12.75 3.38
N ILE A 438 -6.82 -12.28 3.84
CA ILE A 438 -6.95 -11.66 5.16
C ILE A 438 -6.65 -12.67 6.28
N LYS A 439 -7.14 -13.91 6.18
CA LYS A 439 -6.83 -14.97 7.16
C LYS A 439 -5.34 -15.25 7.24
N GLN A 440 -4.66 -15.34 6.09
CA GLN A 440 -3.21 -15.55 6.04
C GLN A 440 -2.42 -14.40 6.67
N GLN A 441 -2.91 -13.16 6.53
CA GLN A 441 -2.29 -11.99 7.14
C GLN A 441 -2.54 -11.88 8.64
N ILE A 442 -3.74 -12.25 9.12
CA ILE A 442 -4.10 -12.25 10.55
C ILE A 442 -3.33 -13.31 11.34
N ASN A 443 -3.03 -14.46 10.74
CA ASN A 443 -2.41 -15.60 11.41
C ASN A 443 -0.86 -15.58 11.38
N ARG A 444 -0.26 -14.46 10.98
CA ARG A 444 1.19 -14.18 11.09
C ARG A 444 1.49 -13.55 12.44
#